data_AF-A0A7S0J6A1-F1
#
_entry.id   AF-A0A7S0J6A1-F1
#
_cell.length_a   1.000
_cell.length_b   1.000
_cell.length_c   1.000
_cell.angle_alpha   90.00
_cell.angle_beta   90.00
_cell.angle_gamma   90.00
#
_symmetry.space_group_name_H-M   'P 1'
#
loop_
_entity.id
_entity.type
_entity.pdbx_description
1 polymer ?
#
loop_
_entity_poly.entity_id
_entity_poly.type
_entity_poly.pdbx_seq_one_letter_code
_entity_poly.pdbx_strand_id
1 'polypeptide(L)'
;NTYAGRSHNDLNQYPVFPWVLADYTSAHLDLNDPASYRDLSKPMGAQTAARAEEYRRRYDEWEDASGQVPAFHYGTHYSSAAVVCSFLLRLQPYSALHRALQDGRFDLPDRLFHSLAEEWRLASGERGHDTGCVKELVPELFYMREATLNINGLELGTRQDGTTVAHVQLPRWSRGSAWRFANCMRQAIESPIASRSLPSWLDLVFGYKQQGEAAAAALNVFYYSTYRMDLNTVDPEQHAALLSQIQNFGQTPERLWRDRPHPKRSLAATLNTMRPMPLLMSLSSEKLDVARHGHSGAH
;
A
#
# COMPACT_ATOMS: atom_id res chain seq x y z
N ASN A 1 11.16 -0.74 -0.95
CA ASN A 1 10.62 -0.87 -2.32
C ASN A 1 11.72 -1.02 -3.36
N THR A 2 12.35 0.03 -3.89
CA THR A 2 13.34 -0.09 -4.99
C THR A 2 14.48 -1.06 -4.69
N TYR A 3 15.14 -0.92 -3.54
CA TYR A 3 16.21 -1.85 -3.12
C TYR A 3 15.74 -3.30 -2.91
N ALA A 4 14.45 -3.53 -2.75
CA ALA A 4 13.85 -4.86 -2.60
C ALA A 4 13.34 -5.44 -3.93
N GLY A 5 13.83 -4.91 -5.06
CA GLY A 5 13.47 -5.34 -6.41
C GLY A 5 12.10 -4.87 -6.91
N ARG A 6 11.41 -3.99 -6.16
CA ARG A 6 10.06 -3.53 -6.52
C ARG A 6 10.12 -2.42 -7.57
N SER A 7 9.23 -2.45 -8.55
CA SER A 7 9.16 -1.44 -9.63
C SER A 7 7.75 -1.27 -10.18
N HIS A 8 7.47 -0.16 -10.86
CA HIS A 8 6.20 0.04 -11.55
C HIS A 8 6.07 -0.75 -12.87
N ASN A 9 7.17 -1.35 -13.35
CA ASN A 9 7.18 -2.09 -14.62
C ASN A 9 6.63 -3.51 -14.48
N ASP A 10 6.64 -4.06 -13.26
CA ASP A 10 6.11 -5.39 -12.95
C ASP A 10 5.06 -5.26 -11.84
N LEU A 11 3.79 -5.48 -12.18
CA LEU A 11 2.67 -5.33 -11.24
C LEU A 11 2.68 -6.40 -10.14
N ASN A 12 3.35 -7.54 -10.36
CA ASN A 12 3.52 -8.57 -9.32
C ASN A 12 4.62 -8.20 -8.32
N GLN A 13 5.45 -7.23 -8.68
CA GLN A 13 6.50 -6.63 -7.84
C GLN A 13 6.31 -5.13 -7.71
N TYR A 14 5.06 -4.68 -7.65
CA TYR A 14 4.74 -3.27 -7.49
C TYR A 14 5.22 -2.74 -6.13
N PRO A 15 5.58 -1.45 -6.00
CA PRO A 15 5.85 -0.86 -4.70
C PRO A 15 4.66 -1.02 -3.76
N VAL A 16 4.94 -1.40 -2.51
CA VAL A 16 3.91 -1.58 -1.48
C VAL A 16 4.07 -0.53 -0.39
N PHE A 17 2.94 0.00 0.08
CA PHE A 17 2.84 0.99 1.15
C PHE A 17 1.90 0.46 2.24
N PRO A 18 2.11 0.81 3.51
CA PRO A 18 1.22 0.39 4.58
C PRO A 18 -0.13 1.11 4.48
N TRP A 19 -1.20 0.46 4.91
CA TRP A 19 -2.29 1.20 5.55
C TRP A 19 -1.72 1.95 6.77
N VAL A 20 -1.92 3.26 6.86
CA VAL A 20 -1.39 4.07 7.98
C VAL A 20 -2.48 4.45 8.97
N LEU A 21 -3.65 4.83 8.46
CA LEU A 21 -4.81 5.16 9.27
C LEU A 21 -5.66 3.90 9.50
N ALA A 22 -6.45 3.92 10.58
CA ALA A 22 -7.52 2.97 10.87
C ALA A 22 -8.90 3.64 10.82
N ASP A 23 -8.96 4.97 10.95
CA ASP A 23 -10.23 5.69 10.93
C ASP A 23 -10.63 6.15 9.52
N TYR A 24 -11.56 5.41 8.92
CA TYR A 24 -12.19 5.73 7.64
C TYR A 24 -13.66 6.15 7.77
N THR A 25 -14.16 6.40 8.98
CA THR A 25 -15.60 6.59 9.24
C THR A 25 -15.94 7.89 9.96
N SER A 26 -15.05 8.43 10.78
CA SER A 26 -15.31 9.66 11.53
C SER A 26 -15.46 10.88 10.62
N ALA A 27 -16.26 11.84 11.09
CA ALA A 27 -16.44 13.12 10.42
C ALA A 27 -15.17 14.00 10.47
N HIS A 28 -14.32 13.79 11.48
CA HIS A 28 -13.07 14.50 11.70
C HIS A 28 -11.97 13.48 11.99
N LEU A 29 -10.77 13.73 11.47
CA LEU A 29 -9.58 12.91 11.68
C LEU A 29 -8.60 13.71 12.53
N ASP A 30 -8.14 13.13 13.65
CA ASP A 30 -7.10 13.70 14.49
C ASP A 30 -5.78 12.94 14.32
N LEU A 31 -4.83 13.56 13.62
CA LEU A 31 -3.50 12.98 13.39
C LEU A 31 -2.60 12.98 14.65
N ASN A 32 -3.07 13.55 15.76
CA ASN A 32 -2.39 13.45 17.05
C ASN A 32 -2.95 12.33 17.93
N ASP A 33 -4.09 11.75 17.56
CA ASP A 33 -4.70 10.63 18.29
C ASP A 33 -4.14 9.29 17.77
N PRO A 34 -3.42 8.50 18.60
CA PRO A 34 -2.98 7.17 18.22
C PRO A 34 -4.10 6.23 17.76
N ALA A 35 -5.34 6.42 18.23
CA ALA A 35 -6.48 5.60 17.82
C ALA A 35 -6.88 5.81 16.35
N SER A 36 -6.46 6.91 15.72
CA SER A 36 -6.65 7.14 14.28
C SER A 36 -5.73 6.28 13.41
N TYR A 37 -4.70 5.65 13.98
CA TYR A 37 -3.66 4.93 13.28
C TYR A 37 -3.80 3.43 13.37
N ARG A 38 -3.37 2.75 12.30
CA ARG A 38 -3.16 1.31 12.31
C ARG A 38 -2.01 0.94 13.25
N ASP A 39 -2.10 -0.24 13.88
CA ASP A 39 -0.96 -0.88 14.52
C ASP A 39 0.01 -1.45 13.45
N LEU A 40 1.01 -0.64 13.10
CA LEU A 40 2.07 -0.96 12.13
C LEU A 40 3.03 -2.06 12.61
N SER A 41 2.95 -2.50 13.88
CA SER A 41 3.73 -3.65 14.35
C SER A 41 3.14 -4.99 13.93
N LYS A 42 1.91 -4.98 13.39
CA LYS A 42 1.15 -6.17 13.01
C LYS A 42 0.84 -6.17 11.50
N PRO A 43 0.83 -7.36 10.86
CA PRO A 43 0.33 -7.49 9.50
C PRO A 43 -1.17 -7.19 9.43
N MET A 44 -1.71 -7.01 8.22
CA MET A 44 -3.14 -6.73 8.05
C MET A 44 -3.99 -7.84 8.68
N GLY A 45 -3.59 -9.10 8.51
CA GLY A 45 -4.21 -10.29 9.10
C GLY A 45 -4.48 -10.22 10.61
N ALA A 46 -3.67 -9.46 11.34
CA ALA A 46 -3.65 -9.45 12.80
C ALA A 46 -4.10 -8.11 13.42
N GLN A 47 -4.79 -7.24 12.68
CA GLN A 47 -5.27 -5.97 13.22
C GLN A 47 -6.37 -6.14 14.28
N THR A 48 -7.20 -7.18 14.17
CA THR A 48 -8.18 -7.55 15.20
C THR A 48 -7.74 -8.80 15.95
N ALA A 49 -8.02 -8.87 17.25
CA ALA A 49 -7.65 -10.00 18.09
C ALA A 49 -8.33 -11.30 17.63
N ALA A 50 -9.61 -11.23 17.26
CA ALA A 50 -10.39 -12.39 16.80
C ALA A 50 -9.77 -13.01 15.53
N ARG A 51 -9.42 -12.20 14.53
CA ARG A 51 -8.82 -12.71 13.29
C ARG A 51 -7.38 -13.17 13.48
N ALA A 52 -6.61 -12.50 14.34
CA ALA A 52 -5.27 -12.93 14.70
C ALA A 52 -5.28 -14.36 15.31
N GLU A 53 -6.23 -14.63 16.21
CA GLU A 53 -6.37 -15.95 16.83
C GLU A 53 -6.80 -17.02 15.83
N GLU A 54 -7.70 -16.67 14.91
CA GLU A 54 -8.10 -17.58 13.83
C GLU A 54 -6.92 -17.97 12.94
N TYR A 55 -6.10 -17.00 12.50
CA TYR A 55 -4.92 -17.31 11.69
C TYR A 55 -3.86 -18.08 12.45
N ARG A 56 -3.66 -17.80 13.75
CA ARG A 56 -2.77 -18.58 14.60
C ARG A 56 -3.22 -20.03 14.68
N ARG A 57 -4.49 -20.27 14.99
CA ARG A 57 -5.05 -21.61 15.08
C ARG A 57 -4.88 -22.37 13.76
N ARG A 58 -5.23 -21.76 12.62
CA ARG A 58 -5.06 -22.40 11.29
C ARG A 58 -3.60 -22.73 10.97
N TYR A 59 -2.66 -21.92 11.42
CA TYR A 59 -1.23 -22.17 11.24
C TYR A 59 -0.74 -23.32 12.12
N ASP A 60 -1.14 -23.32 13.40
CA ASP A 60 -0.72 -24.33 14.39
C ASP A 60 -1.34 -25.70 14.12
N GLU A 61 -2.58 -25.73 13.62
CA GLU A 61 -3.32 -26.94 13.23
C GLU A 61 -3.08 -27.36 11.77
N TRP A 62 -2.14 -26.72 11.06
CA TRP A 62 -1.92 -26.99 9.65
C TRP A 62 -1.36 -28.40 9.43
N GLU A 63 -2.14 -29.24 8.75
CA GLU A 63 -1.72 -30.54 8.27
C GLU A 63 -1.93 -30.62 6.75
N ASP A 64 -0.82 -30.74 6.01
CA ASP A 64 -0.87 -31.00 4.58
C ASP A 64 -0.75 -32.51 4.32
N ALA A 65 -1.78 -33.08 3.67
CA ALA A 65 -1.83 -34.52 3.39
C ALA A 65 -0.68 -35.01 2.49
N SER A 66 -0.09 -34.13 1.69
CA SER A 66 1.06 -34.44 0.83
C SER A 66 2.42 -34.23 1.51
N GLY A 67 2.46 -33.50 2.63
CA GLY A 67 3.68 -33.06 3.31
C GLY A 67 4.53 -32.05 2.52
N GLN A 68 4.01 -31.52 1.41
CA GLN A 68 4.74 -30.62 0.50
C GLN A 68 4.47 -29.15 0.82
N VAL A 69 3.29 -28.82 1.34
CA VAL A 69 2.88 -27.44 1.62
C VAL A 69 3.16 -27.11 3.10
N PRO A 70 4.14 -26.24 3.40
CA PRO A 70 4.40 -25.83 4.78
C PRO A 70 3.27 -24.97 5.32
N ALA A 71 3.16 -24.87 6.65
CA ALA A 71 2.17 -24.03 7.31
C ALA A 71 2.28 -22.55 6.90
N PHE A 72 1.14 -21.88 6.78
CA PHE A 72 1.06 -20.46 6.43
C PHE A 72 -0.16 -19.82 7.10
N HIS A 73 -0.10 -18.51 7.33
CA HIS A 73 -1.24 -17.73 7.81
C HIS A 73 -2.13 -17.28 6.64
N TYR A 74 -1.52 -16.88 5.51
CA TYR A 74 -2.23 -16.24 4.41
C TYR A 74 -2.04 -17.00 3.09
N GLY A 75 -3.15 -17.50 2.54
CA GLY A 75 -3.20 -18.05 1.18
C GLY A 75 -3.28 -16.98 0.08
N THR A 76 -3.54 -15.73 0.46
CA THR A 76 -3.50 -14.55 -0.40
C THR A 76 -2.31 -13.68 -0.02
N HIS A 77 -1.87 -12.82 -0.94
CA HIS A 77 -0.76 -11.90 -0.67
C HIS A 77 -1.25 -10.45 -0.55
N TYR A 78 -0.53 -9.63 0.21
CA TYR A 78 -0.86 -8.22 0.39
C TYR A 78 -0.64 -7.35 -0.86
N SER A 79 0.08 -7.86 -1.86
CA SER A 79 0.41 -7.16 -3.10
C SER A 79 0.50 -8.15 -4.25
N SER A 80 -0.26 -7.91 -5.32
CA SER A 80 -0.24 -8.65 -6.57
C SER A 80 -0.73 -7.75 -7.71
N ALA A 81 -0.60 -8.18 -8.96
CA ALA A 81 -1.15 -7.45 -10.09
C ALA A 81 -2.65 -7.15 -9.92
N ALA A 82 -3.43 -8.13 -9.42
CA ALA A 82 -4.85 -7.95 -9.15
C ALA A 82 -5.11 -6.88 -8.07
N VAL A 83 -4.30 -6.84 -7.01
CA VAL A 83 -4.42 -5.82 -5.95
C VAL A 83 -4.13 -4.41 -6.49
N VAL A 84 -3.06 -4.27 -7.28
CA VAL A 84 -2.69 -2.98 -7.90
C VAL A 84 -3.79 -2.50 -8.84
N CYS A 85 -4.25 -3.38 -9.74
CA CYS A 85 -5.35 -3.08 -10.66
C CYS A 85 -6.65 -2.76 -9.94
N SER A 86 -6.91 -3.36 -8.77
CA SER A 86 -8.08 -3.05 -7.93
C SER A 86 -8.03 -1.61 -7.40
N PHE A 87 -6.91 -1.21 -6.79
CA PHE A 87 -6.75 0.16 -6.26
C PHE A 87 -6.70 1.23 -7.36
N LEU A 88 -6.08 0.91 -8.50
CA LEU A 88 -5.88 1.85 -9.61
C LEU A 88 -6.90 1.71 -10.73
N LEU A 89 -8.00 0.98 -10.51
CA LEU A 89 -9.01 0.63 -11.51
C LEU A 89 -9.49 1.80 -12.39
N ARG A 90 -9.52 3.03 -11.84
CA ARG A 90 -10.03 4.22 -12.53
C ARG A 90 -9.02 4.88 -13.47
N LEU A 91 -7.77 4.43 -13.46
CA LEU A 91 -6.68 5.00 -14.22
C LEU A 91 -6.27 4.08 -15.37
N GLN A 92 -5.96 4.66 -16.53
CA GLN A 92 -5.25 3.93 -17.58
C GLN A 92 -3.75 3.85 -17.23
N PRO A 93 -3.06 2.73 -17.55
CA PRO A 93 -3.57 1.54 -18.25
C PRO A 93 -4.25 0.50 -17.34
N TYR A 94 -4.35 0.74 -16.03
CA TYR A 94 -4.85 -0.23 -15.03
C TYR A 94 -6.29 -0.66 -15.26
N SER A 95 -7.17 0.20 -15.80
CA SER A 95 -8.52 -0.19 -16.20
C SER A 95 -8.51 -1.30 -17.26
N ALA A 96 -7.65 -1.17 -18.28
CA ALA A 96 -7.51 -2.17 -19.33
C ALA A 96 -6.87 -3.46 -18.80
N LEU A 97 -5.86 -3.33 -17.94
CA LEU A 97 -5.21 -4.47 -17.29
C LEU A 97 -6.15 -5.24 -16.36
N HIS A 98 -6.99 -4.53 -15.61
CA HIS A 98 -8.03 -5.15 -14.79
C HIS A 98 -9.00 -5.97 -15.65
N ARG A 99 -9.41 -5.45 -16.80
CA ARG A 99 -10.27 -6.21 -17.74
C ARG A 99 -9.54 -7.43 -18.30
N ALA A 100 -8.26 -7.30 -18.64
CA ALA A 100 -7.46 -8.41 -19.12
C ALA A 100 -7.34 -9.54 -18.08
N LEU A 101 -7.24 -9.19 -16.79
CA LEU A 101 -7.24 -10.16 -15.67
C LEU A 101 -8.61 -10.81 -15.41
N GLN A 102 -9.68 -10.30 -16.03
CA GLN A 102 -11.07 -10.69 -15.77
C GLN A 102 -11.81 -11.00 -17.09
N ASP A 103 -11.17 -11.72 -18.00
CA ASP A 103 -11.74 -12.20 -19.28
C ASP A 103 -12.38 -11.09 -20.13
N GLY A 104 -11.77 -9.91 -20.16
CA GLY A 104 -12.17 -8.77 -20.98
C GLY A 104 -13.28 -7.90 -20.38
N ARG A 105 -13.75 -8.18 -19.16
CA ARG A 105 -14.78 -7.39 -18.45
C ARG A 105 -14.30 -6.86 -17.12
N PHE A 106 -15.01 -5.89 -16.54
CA PHE A 106 -14.79 -5.56 -15.13
C PHE A 106 -15.34 -6.68 -14.23
N ASP A 107 -14.80 -6.75 -13.00
CA ASP A 107 -15.28 -7.70 -11.99
C ASP A 107 -16.69 -7.29 -11.52
N LEU A 108 -17.36 -8.15 -10.76
CA LEU A 108 -18.68 -7.86 -10.20
C LEU A 108 -18.64 -6.58 -9.36
N PRO A 109 -19.64 -5.68 -9.49
CA PRO A 109 -19.67 -4.40 -8.78
C PRO A 109 -19.44 -4.52 -7.27
N ASP A 110 -19.97 -5.56 -6.63
CA ASP A 110 -19.82 -5.82 -5.18
C ASP A 110 -18.39 -6.18 -4.75
N ARG A 111 -17.53 -6.60 -5.68
CA ARG A 111 -16.11 -6.91 -5.44
C ARG A 111 -15.16 -5.79 -5.85
N LEU A 112 -15.66 -4.79 -6.59
CA LEU A 112 -14.83 -3.67 -7.00
C LEU A 112 -14.49 -2.80 -5.78
N PHE A 113 -13.24 -2.31 -5.77
CA PHE A 113 -12.81 -1.29 -4.82
C PHE A 113 -13.69 -0.05 -5.02
N HIS A 114 -14.62 0.21 -4.11
CA HIS A 114 -15.60 1.29 -4.24
C HIS A 114 -15.68 2.17 -2.99
N SER A 115 -15.16 1.72 -1.85
CA SER A 115 -15.18 2.46 -0.59
C SER A 115 -13.92 2.18 0.22
N LEU A 116 -13.23 3.23 0.67
CA LEU A 116 -12.04 3.07 1.52
C LEU A 116 -12.39 2.48 2.89
N ALA A 117 -13.56 2.82 3.43
CA ALA A 117 -14.01 2.28 4.70
C ALA A 117 -14.35 0.78 4.60
N GLU A 118 -15.00 0.36 3.51
CA GLU A 118 -15.25 -1.07 3.29
C GLU A 118 -13.94 -1.83 3.02
N GLU A 119 -13.03 -1.28 2.20
CA GLU A 119 -11.74 -1.92 1.91
C GLU A 119 -10.88 -2.06 3.18
N TRP A 120 -10.84 -1.04 4.04
CA TRP A 120 -10.17 -1.13 5.35
C TRP A 120 -10.77 -2.25 6.19
N ARG A 121 -12.10 -2.33 6.34
CA ARG A 121 -12.75 -3.36 7.16
C ARG A 121 -12.52 -4.77 6.64
N LEU A 122 -12.51 -4.93 5.31
CA LEU A 122 -12.19 -6.18 4.64
C LEU A 122 -10.73 -6.58 4.91
N ALA A 123 -9.80 -5.67 4.67
CA ALA A 123 -8.38 -5.94 4.78
C ALA A 123 -7.92 -6.11 6.23
N SER A 124 -8.51 -5.39 7.20
CA SER A 124 -8.14 -5.43 8.63
C SER A 124 -8.81 -6.56 9.41
N GLY A 125 -9.93 -7.08 8.91
CA GLY A 125 -10.75 -8.09 9.60
C GLY A 125 -11.82 -7.51 10.52
N GLU A 126 -12.08 -6.20 10.49
CA GLU A 126 -13.19 -5.58 11.23
C GLU A 126 -14.58 -6.03 10.74
N ARG A 127 -14.68 -6.61 9.53
CA ARG A 127 -15.95 -7.13 8.98
C ARG A 127 -16.48 -8.39 9.70
N GLY A 128 -15.71 -8.94 10.65
CA GLY A 128 -16.14 -10.04 11.54
C GLY A 128 -16.11 -11.45 10.93
N HIS A 129 -16.12 -11.59 9.60
CA HIS A 129 -15.85 -12.86 8.91
C HIS A 129 -14.55 -12.76 8.12
N ASP A 130 -13.73 -13.81 8.19
CA ASP A 130 -12.47 -13.86 7.44
C ASP A 130 -12.77 -14.00 5.94
N THR A 131 -12.41 -12.97 5.18
CA THR A 131 -12.49 -12.96 3.71
C THR A 131 -11.18 -13.40 3.05
N GLY A 132 -10.14 -13.69 3.85
CA GLY A 132 -8.78 -13.87 3.36
C GLY A 132 -8.15 -12.58 2.81
N CYS A 133 -8.80 -11.41 2.93
CA CYS A 133 -8.25 -10.16 2.44
C CYS A 133 -7.21 -9.58 3.42
N VAL A 134 -5.97 -9.45 2.95
CA VAL A 134 -4.84 -8.86 3.71
C VAL A 134 -4.07 -7.82 2.89
N LYS A 135 -4.74 -7.17 1.94
CA LYS A 135 -4.14 -6.19 1.02
C LYS A 135 -3.48 -5.04 1.77
N GLU A 136 -2.25 -4.71 1.37
CA GLU A 136 -1.59 -3.45 1.70
C GLU A 136 -1.82 -2.44 0.57
N LEU A 137 -1.50 -1.17 0.80
CA LEU A 137 -1.78 -0.08 -0.12
C LEU A 137 -0.73 0.04 -1.24
N VAL A 138 -1.13 0.77 -2.28
CA VAL A 138 -0.24 1.29 -3.33
C VAL A 138 0.19 2.73 -3.00
N PRO A 139 1.39 3.19 -3.44
CA PRO A 139 1.88 4.54 -3.18
C PRO A 139 0.94 5.66 -3.65
N GLU A 140 0.20 5.43 -4.74
CA GLU A 140 -0.65 6.42 -5.40
C GLU A 140 -1.71 7.01 -4.47
N LEU A 141 -2.19 6.26 -3.48
CA LEU A 141 -3.19 6.76 -2.53
C LEU A 141 -2.65 7.87 -1.60
N PHE A 142 -1.34 8.11 -1.62
CA PHE A 142 -0.68 9.18 -0.85
C PHE A 142 -0.41 10.44 -1.67
N TYR A 143 -0.57 10.42 -3.00
CA TYR A 143 -0.27 11.60 -3.83
C TYR A 143 -1.12 11.77 -5.09
N MET A 144 -1.73 10.71 -5.62
CA MET A 144 -2.48 10.70 -6.87
C MET A 144 -3.99 10.61 -6.61
N ARG A 145 -4.62 11.78 -6.47
CA ARG A 145 -6.07 11.90 -6.21
C ARG A 145 -6.93 11.20 -7.27
N GLU A 146 -6.46 11.17 -8.51
CA GLU A 146 -7.13 10.60 -9.67
C GLU A 146 -7.37 9.09 -9.51
N ALA A 147 -6.57 8.39 -8.69
CA ALA A 147 -6.79 6.98 -8.37
C ALA A 147 -8.17 6.71 -7.73
N THR A 148 -8.76 7.71 -7.08
CA THR A 148 -10.08 7.63 -6.43
C THR A 148 -11.21 8.21 -7.26
N LEU A 149 -10.92 8.74 -8.46
CA LEU A 149 -11.89 9.45 -9.28
C LEU A 149 -12.17 8.72 -10.60
N ASN A 150 -13.43 8.40 -10.88
CA ASN A 150 -13.85 7.88 -12.18
C ASN A 150 -13.99 9.01 -13.22
N ILE A 151 -12.88 9.70 -13.53
CA ILE A 151 -12.87 10.80 -14.51
C ILE A 151 -13.12 10.32 -15.95
N ASN A 152 -12.83 9.03 -16.21
CA ASN A 152 -12.97 8.41 -17.53
C ASN A 152 -14.38 7.89 -17.80
N GLY A 153 -15.33 8.07 -16.87
CA GLY A 153 -16.71 7.61 -17.04
C GLY A 153 -16.83 6.09 -17.23
N LEU A 154 -15.96 5.30 -16.58
CA LEU A 154 -16.01 3.84 -16.67
C LEU A 154 -17.35 3.30 -16.18
N GLU A 155 -17.93 2.37 -16.93
CA GLU A 155 -19.15 1.65 -16.56
C GLU A 155 -18.81 0.50 -15.60
N LEU A 156 -18.78 0.80 -14.30
CA LEU A 156 -18.40 -0.16 -13.24
C LEU A 156 -19.62 -0.90 -12.63
N GLY A 157 -20.83 -0.65 -13.15
CA GLY A 157 -22.06 -1.30 -12.75
C GLY A 157 -22.64 -0.83 -11.41
N THR A 158 -23.61 -1.60 -10.92
CA THR A 158 -24.37 -1.31 -9.69
C THR A 158 -24.32 -2.53 -8.78
N ARG A 159 -24.03 -2.30 -7.50
CA ARG A 159 -24.00 -3.32 -6.45
C ARG A 159 -25.39 -3.89 -6.16
N GLN A 160 -25.43 -5.02 -5.46
CA GLN A 160 -26.68 -5.63 -4.99
C GLN A 160 -27.48 -4.71 -4.06
N ASP A 161 -26.81 -3.83 -3.32
CA ASP A 161 -27.44 -2.84 -2.44
C ASP A 161 -28.04 -1.62 -3.18
N GLY A 162 -27.93 -1.60 -4.51
CA GLY A 162 -28.40 -0.50 -5.37
C GLY A 162 -27.40 0.64 -5.56
N THR A 163 -26.23 0.59 -4.90
CA THR A 163 -25.20 1.61 -5.05
C THR A 163 -24.49 1.48 -6.39
N THR A 164 -24.54 2.53 -7.21
CA THR A 164 -23.73 2.61 -8.44
C THR A 164 -22.25 2.77 -8.11
N VAL A 165 -21.41 1.96 -8.74
CA VAL A 165 -19.95 2.04 -8.59
C VAL A 165 -19.41 3.10 -9.56
N ALA A 166 -18.75 4.13 -9.03
CA ALA A 166 -18.14 5.20 -9.82
C ALA A 166 -16.85 5.69 -9.16
N HIS A 167 -16.85 6.93 -8.63
CA HIS A 167 -15.82 7.42 -7.73
C HIS A 167 -15.72 6.52 -6.49
N VAL A 168 -14.52 6.40 -5.93
CA VAL A 168 -14.35 5.73 -4.64
C VAL A 168 -15.00 6.59 -3.56
N GLN A 169 -15.82 5.97 -2.71
CA GLN A 169 -16.38 6.60 -1.53
C GLN A 169 -15.24 6.89 -0.54
N LEU A 170 -14.98 8.18 -0.35
CA LEU A 170 -13.93 8.66 0.54
C LEU A 170 -14.45 8.79 1.98
N PRO A 171 -13.55 8.73 2.98
CA PRO A 171 -13.94 8.95 4.38
C PRO A 171 -14.57 10.31 4.62
N ARG A 172 -15.47 10.40 5.60
CA ARG A 172 -16.22 11.65 5.88
C ARG A 172 -15.30 12.83 6.19
N TRP A 173 -14.17 12.61 6.87
CA TRP A 173 -13.17 13.64 7.16
C TRP A 173 -12.50 14.25 5.92
N SER A 174 -12.59 13.61 4.75
CA SER A 174 -12.15 14.16 3.46
C SER A 174 -13.15 15.14 2.83
N ARG A 175 -14.39 15.19 3.35
CA ARG A 175 -15.49 16.03 2.85
C ARG A 175 -15.73 15.88 1.34
N GLY A 176 -15.61 14.65 0.83
CA GLY A 176 -15.78 14.33 -0.59
C GLY A 176 -14.64 14.82 -1.50
N SER A 177 -13.55 15.36 -0.95
CA SER A 177 -12.42 15.86 -1.73
C SER A 177 -11.30 14.83 -1.81
N ALA A 178 -11.05 14.30 -3.02
CA ALA A 178 -9.93 13.40 -3.30
C ALA A 178 -8.57 14.06 -3.03
N TRP A 179 -8.46 15.37 -3.25
CA TRP A 179 -7.25 16.12 -2.91
C TRP A 179 -7.03 16.15 -1.38
N ARG A 180 -8.09 16.42 -0.61
CA ARG A 180 -8.01 16.42 0.85
C ARG A 180 -7.66 15.04 1.38
N PHE A 181 -8.26 13.99 0.81
CA PHE A 181 -7.91 12.61 1.13
C PHE A 181 -6.40 12.33 0.94
N ALA A 182 -5.87 12.53 -0.27
CA ALA A 182 -4.46 12.25 -0.56
C ALA A 182 -3.51 13.09 0.33
N ASN A 183 -3.83 14.37 0.55
CA ASN A 183 -3.04 15.24 1.42
C ASN A 183 -3.04 14.77 2.88
N CYS A 184 -4.18 14.32 3.40
CA CYS A 184 -4.27 13.74 4.75
C CYS A 184 -3.50 12.43 4.86
N MET A 185 -3.57 11.53 3.87
CA MET A 185 -2.79 10.29 3.85
C MET A 185 -1.28 10.57 3.90
N ARG A 186 -0.82 11.57 3.13
CA ARG A 186 0.58 12.03 3.15
C ARG A 186 0.98 12.62 4.50
N GLN A 187 0.12 13.44 5.12
CA GLN A 187 0.38 13.97 6.46
C GLN A 187 0.41 12.86 7.51
N ALA A 188 -0.46 11.86 7.38
CA ALA A 188 -0.52 10.73 8.31
C ALA A 188 0.77 9.91 8.28
N ILE A 189 1.28 9.53 7.09
CA ILE A 189 2.52 8.74 7.00
C ILE A 189 3.77 9.51 7.47
N GLU A 190 3.80 10.83 7.26
CA GLU A 190 4.88 11.70 7.75
C GLU A 190 4.70 12.15 9.22
N SER A 191 3.58 11.80 9.85
CA SER A 191 3.32 12.18 11.23
C SER A 191 4.34 11.58 12.21
N PRO A 192 4.52 12.18 13.40
CA PRO A 192 5.36 11.61 14.45
C PRO A 192 4.92 10.20 14.90
N ILE A 193 3.61 9.90 14.87
CA ILE A 193 3.05 8.60 15.25
C ILE A 193 3.48 7.54 14.24
N ALA A 194 3.20 7.76 12.95
CA ALA A 194 3.60 6.83 11.90
C ALA A 194 5.13 6.70 11.82
N SER A 195 5.87 7.80 11.90
CA SER A 195 7.34 7.80 11.84
C SER A 195 8.00 6.93 12.91
N ARG A 196 7.43 6.86 14.12
CA ARG A 196 7.96 6.00 15.21
C ARG A 196 7.64 4.52 14.99
N SER A 197 6.53 4.21 14.34
CA SER A 197 6.01 2.85 14.19
C SER A 197 6.36 2.19 12.85
N LEU A 198 6.63 2.98 11.80
CA LEU A 198 6.95 2.50 10.46
C LEU A 198 8.12 1.50 10.41
N PRO A 199 9.20 1.63 11.21
CA PRO A 199 10.25 0.62 11.28
C PRO A 199 9.73 -0.79 11.57
N SER A 200 8.68 -0.94 12.40
CA SER A 200 8.08 -2.24 12.69
C SER A 200 7.33 -2.83 11.51
N TRP A 201 6.69 -2.01 10.68
CA TRP A 201 6.08 -2.48 9.43
C TRP A 201 7.14 -2.86 8.40
N LEU A 202 8.23 -2.09 8.32
CA LEU A 202 9.38 -2.45 7.49
C LEU A 202 9.97 -3.81 7.88
N ASP A 203 10.00 -4.15 9.17
CA ASP A 203 10.45 -5.46 9.64
C ASP A 203 9.56 -6.61 9.13
N LEU A 204 8.26 -6.39 8.99
CA LEU A 204 7.30 -7.37 8.44
C LEU A 204 7.48 -7.57 6.93
N VAL A 205 7.65 -6.46 6.19
CA VAL A 205 7.63 -6.49 4.72
C VAL A 205 9.00 -6.74 4.11
N PHE A 206 10.07 -6.18 4.67
CA PHE A 206 11.42 -6.22 4.11
C PHE A 206 12.47 -6.80 5.06
N GLY A 207 12.10 -7.08 6.32
CA GLY A 207 13.06 -7.33 7.38
C GLY A 207 13.03 -8.70 8.01
N TYR A 208 13.50 -8.77 9.26
CA TYR A 208 13.68 -10.04 9.97
C TYR A 208 12.37 -10.77 10.29
N LYS A 209 11.23 -10.07 10.33
CA LYS A 209 9.90 -10.68 10.54
C LYS A 209 9.23 -11.12 9.23
N GLN A 210 9.91 -11.07 8.09
CA GLN A 210 9.35 -11.52 6.81
C GLN A 210 9.31 -13.05 6.70
N GLN A 211 10.26 -13.76 7.32
CA GLN A 211 10.40 -15.22 7.24
C GLN A 211 10.92 -15.83 8.56
N GLY A 212 10.77 -17.14 8.72
CA GLY A 212 11.25 -17.89 9.88
C GLY A 212 10.38 -17.72 11.13
N GLU A 213 10.91 -18.10 12.29
CA GLU A 213 10.18 -18.07 13.57
C GLU A 213 9.66 -16.67 13.93
N ALA A 214 10.42 -15.62 13.61
CA ALA A 214 10.00 -14.24 13.84
C ALA A 214 8.76 -13.85 13.00
N ALA A 215 8.62 -14.42 11.80
CA ALA A 215 7.43 -14.25 10.98
C ALA A 215 6.25 -15.04 11.55
N ALA A 216 6.47 -16.30 11.95
CA ALA A 216 5.42 -17.12 12.58
C ALA A 216 4.87 -16.47 13.85
N ALA A 217 5.74 -16.00 14.75
CA ALA A 217 5.37 -15.28 15.97
C ALA A 217 4.62 -13.97 15.69
N ALA A 218 4.91 -13.31 14.58
CA ALA A 218 4.23 -12.08 14.15
C ALA A 218 2.96 -12.33 13.30
N LEU A 219 2.57 -13.59 13.10
CA LEU A 219 1.51 -14.00 12.18
C LEU A 219 1.74 -13.51 10.75
N ASN A 220 2.96 -13.60 10.23
CA ASN A 220 3.38 -12.97 8.98
C ASN A 220 3.93 -13.97 7.94
N VAL A 221 3.41 -15.21 7.95
CA VAL A 221 3.82 -16.26 7.01
C VAL A 221 2.80 -16.34 5.87
N PHE A 222 3.24 -16.08 4.65
CA PHE A 222 2.44 -16.19 3.43
C PHE A 222 2.62 -17.56 2.79
N TYR A 223 1.77 -17.88 1.81
CA TYR A 223 1.89 -19.11 1.05
C TYR A 223 3.29 -19.28 0.44
N TYR A 224 3.89 -20.47 0.56
CA TYR A 224 5.31 -20.68 0.27
C TYR A 224 5.76 -20.21 -1.12
N SER A 225 4.87 -20.33 -2.13
CA SER A 225 5.15 -19.94 -3.50
C SER A 225 5.33 -18.42 -3.70
N THR A 226 4.93 -17.59 -2.72
CA THR A 226 5.09 -16.13 -2.83
C THR A 226 6.52 -15.70 -2.52
N TYR A 227 7.27 -16.50 -1.79
CA TYR A 227 8.69 -16.23 -1.52
C TYR A 227 9.54 -16.57 -2.74
N ARG A 228 10.72 -15.95 -2.83
CA ARG A 228 11.64 -16.21 -3.94
C ARG A 228 12.06 -17.69 -3.91
N MET A 229 11.79 -18.39 -5.00
CA MET A 229 12.15 -19.80 -5.18
C MET A 229 13.10 -19.96 -6.36
N ASP A 230 14.00 -20.93 -6.28
CA ASP A 230 14.79 -21.33 -7.44
C ASP A 230 13.98 -22.31 -8.29
N LEU A 231 13.40 -21.81 -9.38
CA LEU A 231 12.56 -22.61 -10.25
C LEU A 231 13.33 -23.75 -10.93
N ASN A 232 14.66 -23.71 -10.98
CA ASN A 232 15.47 -24.81 -11.51
C ASN A 232 15.43 -26.06 -10.63
N THR A 233 14.97 -25.92 -9.39
CA THR A 233 14.82 -27.03 -8.43
C THR A 233 13.44 -27.68 -8.47
N VAL A 234 12.52 -27.15 -9.28
CA VAL A 234 11.14 -27.62 -9.40
C VAL A 234 11.03 -28.57 -10.59
N ASP A 235 10.20 -29.61 -10.43
CA ASP A 235 9.86 -30.54 -11.50
C ASP A 235 9.34 -29.77 -12.74
N PRO A 236 9.90 -30.02 -13.94
CA PRO A 236 9.43 -29.42 -15.19
C PRO A 236 7.92 -29.54 -15.41
N GLU A 237 7.28 -30.62 -14.94
CA GLU A 237 5.83 -30.81 -15.08
C GLU A 237 5.02 -29.84 -14.21
N GLN A 238 5.57 -29.42 -13.06
CA GLN A 238 4.92 -28.50 -12.12
C GLN A 238 5.28 -27.03 -12.39
N HIS A 239 6.32 -26.79 -13.20
CA HIS A 239 6.86 -25.46 -13.45
C HIS A 239 5.82 -24.47 -14.00
N ALA A 240 4.98 -24.91 -14.95
CA ALA A 240 3.96 -24.05 -15.55
C ALA A 240 2.86 -23.65 -14.55
N ALA A 241 2.40 -24.60 -13.73
CA ALA A 241 1.40 -24.34 -12.69
C ALA A 241 1.95 -23.37 -11.63
N LEU A 242 3.20 -23.57 -11.22
CA LEU A 242 3.85 -22.73 -10.24
C LEU A 242 4.13 -21.31 -10.75
N LEU A 243 4.56 -21.17 -12.00
CA LEU A 243 4.72 -19.87 -12.65
C LEU A 243 3.39 -19.11 -12.70
N SER A 244 2.30 -19.78 -13.07
CA SER A 244 0.96 -19.20 -13.05
C SER A 244 0.57 -18.75 -11.64
N GLN A 245 0.88 -19.55 -10.62
CA GLN A 245 0.61 -19.19 -9.23
C GLN A 245 1.41 -17.95 -8.79
N ILE A 246 2.70 -17.92 -9.09
CA ILE A 246 3.59 -16.78 -8.82
C ILE A 246 3.08 -15.50 -9.51
N GLN A 247 2.61 -15.61 -10.76
CA GLN A 247 2.13 -14.48 -11.56
C GLN A 247 0.77 -13.94 -11.10
N ASN A 248 -0.07 -14.76 -10.45
CA ASN A 248 -1.44 -14.36 -10.10
C ASN A 248 -1.61 -14.05 -8.61
N PHE A 249 -0.82 -14.68 -7.73
CA PHE A 249 -1.00 -14.59 -6.29
C PHE A 249 -0.01 -13.66 -5.59
N GLY A 250 0.88 -13.01 -6.34
CA GLY A 250 1.80 -12.00 -5.83
C GLY A 250 3.13 -12.57 -5.34
N GLN A 251 4.13 -11.69 -5.25
CA GLN A 251 5.48 -12.05 -4.84
C GLN A 251 5.91 -11.25 -3.62
N THR A 252 6.50 -11.89 -2.62
CA THR A 252 7.08 -11.22 -1.46
C THR A 252 8.37 -10.47 -1.86
N PRO A 253 8.59 -9.22 -1.42
CA PRO A 253 9.80 -8.45 -1.72
C PRO A 253 11.07 -9.12 -1.22
N GLU A 254 12.21 -8.75 -1.81
CA GLU A 254 13.50 -9.22 -1.31
C GLU A 254 13.72 -8.75 0.13
N ARG A 255 14.18 -9.69 0.99
CA ARG A 255 14.48 -9.43 2.39
C ARG A 255 15.81 -8.69 2.50
N LEU A 256 15.75 -7.45 2.97
CA LEU A 256 16.87 -6.52 3.03
C LEU A 256 17.73 -6.68 4.30
N TRP A 257 17.16 -7.16 5.41
CA TRP A 257 17.90 -7.48 6.64
C TRP A 257 17.30 -8.71 7.33
N ARG A 258 18.15 -9.48 8.03
CA ARG A 258 17.79 -10.83 8.51
C ARG A 258 17.80 -10.98 10.03
N ASP A 259 18.75 -10.34 10.71
CA ASP A 259 19.09 -10.75 12.09
C ASP A 259 18.81 -9.67 13.14
N ARG A 260 18.27 -8.51 12.74
CA ARG A 260 18.04 -7.39 13.65
C ARG A 260 16.82 -6.56 13.26
N PRO A 261 16.17 -5.88 14.22
CA PRO A 261 15.12 -4.91 13.93
C PRO A 261 15.64 -3.72 13.11
N HIS A 262 14.76 -3.16 12.28
CA HIS A 262 15.04 -1.91 11.59
C HIS A 262 15.29 -0.78 12.61
N PRO A 263 16.33 0.05 12.41
CA PRO A 263 16.59 1.18 13.31
C PRO A 263 15.36 2.09 13.45
N LYS A 264 15.05 2.50 14.68
CA LYS A 264 13.95 3.45 14.92
C LYS A 264 14.35 4.84 14.41
N ARG A 265 13.43 5.54 13.75
CA ARG A 265 13.66 6.92 13.30
C ARG A 265 13.74 7.85 14.51
N SER A 266 14.87 8.52 14.69
CA SER A 266 15.00 9.60 15.67
C SER A 266 14.46 10.91 15.08
N LEU A 267 13.38 11.44 15.68
CA LEU A 267 12.82 12.73 15.28
C LEU A 267 13.79 13.89 15.56
N ALA A 268 14.61 13.79 16.62
CA ALA A 268 15.65 14.76 16.94
C ALA A 268 16.75 14.83 15.87
N ALA A 269 17.13 13.67 15.29
CA ALA A 269 18.11 13.63 14.20
C ALA A 269 17.56 14.28 12.91
N THR A 270 16.25 14.16 12.64
CA THR A 270 15.60 14.71 11.43
C THR A 270 15.55 16.24 11.48
N LEU A 271 15.27 16.84 12.65
CA LEU A 271 15.28 18.29 12.83
C LEU A 271 16.68 18.90 12.68
N ASN A 272 17.74 18.18 13.07
CA ASN A 272 19.12 18.63 12.85
C ASN A 272 19.54 18.63 11.38
N THR A 273 18.98 17.73 10.55
CA THR A 273 19.20 17.73 9.09
C THR A 273 18.33 18.73 8.34
N MET A 274 17.24 19.22 8.95
CA MET A 274 16.38 20.30 8.43
C MET A 274 16.80 21.68 8.95
N ARG A 275 18.10 21.92 9.18
CA ARG A 275 18.56 23.31 9.24
C ARG A 275 18.17 23.97 7.92
N PRO A 276 17.47 25.12 7.93
CA PRO A 276 17.13 25.79 6.69
C PRO A 276 18.43 26.05 5.94
N MET A 277 18.52 25.59 4.69
CA MET A 277 19.45 26.25 3.77
C MET A 277 19.13 27.75 3.88
N PRO A 278 20.13 28.63 4.08
CA PRO A 278 19.85 30.05 4.06
C PRO A 278 19.22 30.34 2.70
N LEU A 279 17.94 30.71 2.71
CA LEU A 279 17.36 31.41 1.57
C LEU A 279 18.31 32.59 1.34
N LEU A 280 18.93 32.63 0.18
CA LEU A 280 19.76 33.75 -0.25
C LEU A 280 18.82 34.95 -0.50
N MET A 281 18.28 35.53 0.57
CA MET A 281 17.70 36.85 0.55
C MET A 281 18.85 37.85 0.63
N SER A 282 19.43 38.16 -0.53
CA SER A 282 20.09 39.44 -0.74
C SER A 282 19.32 40.20 -1.81
N LEU A 283 18.17 40.77 -1.41
CA LEU A 283 17.71 42.00 -2.05
C LEU A 283 18.51 43.14 -1.39
N SER A 284 19.71 43.39 -1.89
CA SER A 284 20.35 44.68 -1.67
C SER A 284 19.71 45.66 -2.65
N SER A 285 18.83 46.50 -2.11
CA SER A 285 18.39 47.73 -2.72
C SER A 285 19.61 48.64 -2.90
N GLU A 286 20.21 48.67 -4.08
CA GLU A 286 21.11 49.76 -4.47
C GLU A 286 21.18 49.91 -6.00
N LYS A 287 20.63 51.04 -6.46
CA LYS A 287 20.90 51.76 -7.71
C LYS A 287 20.42 51.12 -9.04
N LEU A 288 19.14 51.35 -9.34
CA LEU A 288 18.71 51.65 -10.70
C LEU A 288 19.20 53.05 -11.07
N ASP A 289 20.43 53.16 -11.56
CA ASP A 289 20.88 54.35 -12.29
C ASP A 289 20.45 54.22 -13.75
N VAL A 290 19.50 55.07 -14.11
CA VAL A 290 18.95 55.24 -15.46
C VAL A 290 20.03 55.89 -16.34
N ALA A 291 20.75 55.07 -17.11
CA ALA A 291 21.54 55.57 -18.23
C ALA A 291 20.59 55.87 -19.41
N ARG A 292 20.08 57.10 -19.45
CA ARG A 292 19.62 57.75 -20.69
C ARG A 292 20.82 57.84 -21.64
N HIS A 293 20.87 57.02 -22.68
CA HIS A 293 21.63 57.36 -23.88
C HIS A 293 20.66 57.89 -24.92
N GLY A 294 20.67 59.21 -25.07
CA GLY A 294 20.14 59.88 -26.24
C GLY A 294 21.03 59.59 -27.44
N HIS A 295 20.40 59.19 -28.54
CA HIS A 295 20.91 59.38 -29.88
C HIS A 295 19.82 60.09 -30.69
N SER A 296 19.81 61.41 -30.61
CA SER A 296 19.60 62.28 -31.78
C SER A 296 21.00 62.79 -32.12
N GLY A 297 21.50 62.87 -33.35
CA GLY A 297 20.93 62.88 -34.69
C GLY A 297 21.75 63.93 -35.45
N ALA A 298 22.27 63.61 -36.64
CA ALA A 298 22.64 64.52 -37.73
C ALA A 298 23.57 63.84 -38.75
N HIS A 299 23.03 63.39 -39.88
CA HIS A 299 23.27 63.92 -41.24
C HIS A 299 22.53 63.09 -42.28
#